data_AF-A0A3M1PFA3-F1
#
_entry.id   AF-A0A3M1PFA3-F1
#
_cell.length_a   1.000
_cell.length_b   1.000
_cell.length_c   1.000
_cell.angle_alpha   90.00
_cell.angle_beta   90.00
_cell.angle_gamma   90.00
#
_symmetry.space_group_name_H-M   'P 1'
#
loop_
_entity.id
_entity.type
_entity.pdbx_description
1 polymer ?
#
loop_
_entity_poly.entity_id
_entity_poly.type
_entity_poly.pdbx_seq_one_letter_code
_entity_poly.pdbx_strand_id
1 'polypeptide(L)'
;MAQHVVPKRVYFAVFFTLITLTGLTVWVAFYDLGPWNDVAALGIAMTKALLVILYFMHVRYSTRLTWAFVGAGFLFLIILLAFTMSDVLTRGWLTMPAGWSAAAPPQP
;
A
#
# COMPACT_ATOMS: atom_id res chain seq x y z
N MET A 1 -21.59 26.63 20.50
CA MET A 1 -21.02 26.05 19.27
C MET A 1 -21.55 24.64 19.13
N ALA A 2 -22.42 24.36 18.15
CA ALA A 2 -23.04 23.04 17.99
C ALA A 2 -21.97 22.04 17.56
N GLN A 3 -21.50 21.26 18.52
CA GLN A 3 -20.55 20.16 18.32
C GLN A 3 -21.23 19.09 17.46
N HIS A 4 -21.01 19.12 16.15
CA HIS A 4 -21.45 18.08 15.23
C HIS A 4 -20.56 16.85 15.44
N VAL A 5 -20.79 16.14 16.54
CA VAL A 5 -20.19 14.83 16.80
C VAL A 5 -20.76 13.90 15.74
N VAL A 6 -19.94 13.52 14.77
CA VAL A 6 -20.30 12.51 13.77
C VAL A 6 -20.86 11.30 14.54
N PRO A 7 -22.08 10.83 14.21
CA PRO A 7 -22.75 9.84 15.04
C PRO A 7 -21.88 8.60 15.16
N LYS A 8 -21.65 8.13 16.40
CA LYS A 8 -20.80 6.98 16.72
C LYS A 8 -21.10 5.74 15.87
N ARG A 9 -22.37 5.64 15.42
CA ARG A 9 -22.88 4.62 14.50
C ARG A 9 -22.07 4.50 13.20
N VAL A 10 -21.53 5.60 12.67
CA VAL A 10 -20.72 5.58 11.43
C VAL A 10 -19.39 4.85 11.66
N TYR A 11 -18.70 5.11 12.78
CA TYR A 11 -17.46 4.40 13.09
C TYR A 11 -17.70 2.91 13.32
N PHE A 12 -18.78 2.54 14.01
CA PHE A 12 -19.13 1.14 14.20
C PHE A 12 -19.48 0.46 12.87
N ALA A 13 -20.24 1.11 11.98
CA ALA A 13 -20.52 0.57 10.65
C ALA A 13 -19.24 0.33 9.84
N VAL A 14 -18.33 1.32 9.80
CA VAL A 14 -17.04 1.19 9.09
C VAL A 14 -16.17 0.13 9.74
N PHE A 15 -16.16 0.02 11.07
CA PHE A 15 -15.44 -1.02 11.80
C PHE A 15 -15.87 -2.43 11.36
N PHE A 16 -17.19 -2.70 11.32
CA PHE A 16 -17.68 -3.98 10.84
C PHE A 16 -17.33 -4.22 9.36
N THR A 17 -17.42 -3.20 8.50
CA THR A 17 -16.97 -3.31 7.11
C THR A 17 -15.49 -3.68 7.01
N LEU A 18 -14.61 -3.10 7.84
CA LEU A 18 -13.18 -3.44 7.85
C LEU A 18 -12.90 -4.85 8.37
N ILE A 19 -13.66 -5.32 9.37
CA ILE A 19 -13.60 -6.70 9.85
C ILE A 19 -13.96 -7.67 8.72
N THR A 20 -15.07 -7.41 8.02
CA THR A 20 -15.50 -8.23 6.87
C THR A 20 -14.46 -8.24 5.75
N LEU A 21 -13.90 -7.07 5.39
CA LEU A 21 -12.84 -7.00 4.39
C LEU A 21 -11.59 -7.76 4.81
N THR A 22 -11.24 -7.74 6.10
CA THR A 22 -10.08 -8.48 6.63
C THR A 22 -10.33 -9.99 6.56
N GLY A 23 -11.53 -10.45 6.95
CA GLY A 23 -11.93 -11.84 6.80
C GLY A 23 -11.90 -12.29 5.34
N LEU A 24 -12.36 -11.44 4.42
CA LEU A 24 -12.31 -11.69 2.98
C LEU A 24 -10.86 -11.77 2.46
N THR A 25 -9.95 -10.94 2.97
CA THR A 25 -8.51 -11.01 2.60
C THR A 25 -7.90 -12.34 3.02
N VAL A 26 -8.22 -12.79 4.24
CA VAL A 26 -7.77 -14.09 4.77
C VAL A 26 -8.35 -15.23 3.95
N TRP A 27 -9.63 -15.15 3.59
CA TRP A 27 -10.29 -16.17 2.79
C TRP A 27 -9.72 -16.27 1.36
N VAL A 28 -9.46 -15.13 0.72
CA VAL A 28 -8.79 -15.06 -0.58
C VAL A 28 -7.38 -15.66 -0.52
N ALA A 29 -6.65 -15.46 0.59
CA ALA A 29 -5.32 -16.05 0.77
C ALA A 29 -5.32 -17.59 0.84
N PHE A 30 -6.45 -18.22 1.18
CA PHE A 30 -6.58 -19.68 1.16
C PHE A 30 -6.99 -20.22 -0.22
N TYR A 31 -7.38 -19.36 -1.16
CA TYR A 31 -7.80 -19.75 -2.49
C TYR A 31 -6.72 -19.40 -3.51
N ASP A 32 -6.12 -20.40 -4.13
CA ASP A 32 -5.06 -20.17 -5.11
C ASP A 32 -5.66 -19.70 -6.44
N LEU A 33 -5.73 -18.37 -6.60
CA LEU A 33 -6.21 -17.69 -7.80
C LEU A 33 -5.11 -17.56 -8.87
N GLY A 34 -3.94 -18.18 -8.65
CA GLY A 34 -2.77 -18.07 -9.53
C GLY A 34 -2.30 -16.61 -9.65
N PRO A 35 -1.98 -16.11 -10.87
CA PRO A 35 -1.46 -14.76 -11.09
C PRO A 35 -2.37 -13.63 -10.60
N TRP A 36 -3.66 -13.90 -10.40
CA TRP A 36 -4.64 -12.91 -9.95
C TRP A 36 -4.67 -12.72 -8.44
N ASN A 37 -4.00 -13.58 -7.66
CA ASN A 37 -3.99 -13.50 -6.21
C ASN A 37 -3.44 -12.15 -5.72
N ASP A 38 -2.30 -11.71 -6.29
CA ASP A 38 -1.65 -10.46 -5.88
C ASP A 38 -2.52 -9.24 -6.22
N VAL A 39 -3.14 -9.24 -7.39
CA VAL A 39 -4.04 -8.17 -7.83
C VAL A 39 -5.29 -8.10 -6.94
N ALA A 40 -5.88 -9.26 -6.62
CA ALA A 40 -7.03 -9.34 -5.74
C ALA A 40 -6.69 -8.87 -4.32
N ALA A 41 -5.59 -9.38 -3.75
CA ALA A 41 -5.11 -9.01 -2.42
C ALA A 41 -4.81 -7.50 -2.33
N LEU A 42 -4.15 -6.94 -3.34
CA LEU A 42 -3.85 -5.51 -3.41
C LEU A 42 -5.12 -4.67 -3.55
N GLY A 43 -6.08 -5.09 -4.38
CA GLY A 43 -7.37 -4.40 -4.53
C GLY A 43 -8.17 -4.33 -3.22
N ILE A 44 -8.21 -5.44 -2.48
CA ILE A 44 -8.85 -5.50 -1.15
C ILE A 44 -8.10 -4.60 -0.16
N ALA A 45 -6.77 -4.65 -0.16
CA ALA A 45 -5.93 -3.82 0.71
C ALA A 45 -6.13 -2.32 0.43
N MET A 46 -6.20 -1.90 -0.83
CA MET A 46 -6.44 -0.50 -1.21
C MET A 46 -7.83 -0.04 -0.77
N THR A 47 -8.85 -0.87 -0.96
CA THR A 47 -10.22 -0.56 -0.51
C THR A 47 -10.27 -0.38 1.01
N LYS A 48 -9.60 -1.25 1.77
CA LYS A 48 -9.47 -1.15 3.23
C LYS A 48 -8.80 0.16 3.64
N ALA A 49 -7.67 0.49 3.01
CA ALA A 49 -6.93 1.72 3.29
C ALA A 49 -7.77 2.98 3.03
N LEU A 50 -8.52 3.01 1.93
CA LEU A 50 -9.39 4.14 1.57
C LEU A 50 -10.49 4.37 2.62
N LEU A 51 -11.14 3.28 3.08
CA LEU A 51 -12.13 3.33 4.16
C LEU A 51 -11.55 3.90 5.46
N VAL A 52 -10.34 3.47 5.84
CA VAL A 52 -9.65 3.97 7.03
C VAL A 52 -9.34 5.47 6.91
N ILE A 53 -8.80 5.91 5.78
CA ILE A 53 -8.42 7.32 5.56
C ILE A 53 -9.67 8.23 5.57
N LEU A 54 -10.73 7.83 4.87
CA LEU A 54 -11.93 8.66 4.75
C LEU A 54 -12.69 8.80 6.07
N TYR A 55 -12.83 7.71 6.84
CA TYR A 55 -13.70 7.67 8.03
C TYR A 55 -12.93 7.73 9.35
N PHE A 56 -11.90 6.91 9.55
CA PHE A 56 -11.16 6.90 10.82
C PHE A 56 -10.20 8.07 10.95
N MET A 57 -9.48 8.42 9.88
CA MET A 57 -8.64 9.63 9.85
C MET A 57 -9.45 10.93 9.61
N HIS A 58 -10.77 10.85 9.51
CA HIS A 58 -11.67 12.00 9.34
C HIS A 58 -11.32 12.92 8.16
N VAL A 59 -10.59 12.41 7.16
CA VAL A 59 -10.16 13.23 6.01
C VAL A 59 -11.36 13.76 5.24
N ARG A 60 -12.47 13.00 5.17
CA ARG A 60 -13.73 13.44 4.54
C ARG A 60 -14.32 14.72 5.17
N TYR A 61 -14.12 14.93 6.46
CA TYR A 61 -14.67 16.07 7.21
C TYR A 61 -13.63 17.17 7.48
N SER A 62 -12.39 16.96 7.02
CA SER A 62 -11.27 17.86 7.26
C SER A 62 -11.23 19.01 6.24
N THR A 63 -10.43 20.03 6.53
CA THR A 63 -10.27 21.20 5.66
C THR A 63 -9.58 20.84 4.34
N ARG A 64 -9.71 21.71 3.33
CA ARG A 64 -9.06 21.52 2.01
C ARG A 64 -7.53 21.44 2.11
N LEU A 65 -6.94 22.03 3.14
CA LEU A 65 -5.50 21.96 3.41
C LEU A 65 -5.08 20.52 3.74
N THR A 66 -5.84 19.81 4.60
CA THR A 66 -5.57 18.41 4.91
C THR A 66 -5.64 17.52 3.67
N TRP A 67 -6.59 17.77 2.78
CA TRP A 67 -6.69 17.06 1.50
C TRP A 67 -5.47 17.28 0.60
N ALA A 68 -4.92 18.50 0.55
CA ALA A 68 -3.71 18.79 -0.21
C ALA A 68 -2.51 17.99 0.34
N PHE A 69 -2.34 17.91 1.65
CA PHE A 69 -1.27 17.11 2.27
C PHE A 69 -1.44 15.61 2.05
N VAL A 70 -2.66 15.09 2.14
CA VAL A 70 -2.95 13.68 1.82
C VAL A 70 -2.58 13.38 0.37
N GLY A 71 -2.99 14.25 -0.57
CA GLY A 71 -2.61 14.14 -1.98
C GLY A 71 -1.10 14.20 -2.21
N ALA A 72 -0.41 15.15 -1.57
CA ALA A 72 1.04 15.27 -1.64
C ALA A 72 1.76 14.04 -1.07
N GLY A 73 1.26 13.47 0.03
CA GLY A 73 1.78 12.24 0.61
C GLY A 73 1.66 11.03 -0.32
N PHE A 74 0.49 10.86 -0.96
CA PHE A 74 0.30 9.81 -1.96
C PHE A 74 1.16 10.02 -3.21
N LEU A 75 1.26 11.25 -3.71
CA LEU A 75 2.14 11.59 -4.83
C LEU A 75 3.58 11.22 -4.50
N PHE A 76 4.05 11.62 -3.31
CA PHE A 76 5.41 11.33 -2.86
C PHE A 76 5.66 9.82 -2.70
N LEU A 77 4.70 9.08 -2.13
CA LEU A 77 4.77 7.63 -2.00
C LEU A 77 4.86 6.93 -3.37
N ILE A 78 4.08 7.37 -4.36
CA ILE A 78 4.13 6.83 -5.72
C ILE A 78 5.50 7.09 -6.36
N ILE A 79 6.06 8.29 -6.19
CA ILE A 79 7.40 8.63 -6.71
C ILE A 79 8.46 7.71 -6.07
N LEU A 80 8.43 7.53 -4.75
CA LEU A 80 9.37 6.65 -4.06
C LEU A 80 9.25 5.19 -4.52
N LEU A 81 8.03 4.67 -4.65
CA LEU A 81 7.80 3.32 -5.15
C LEU A 81 8.30 3.14 -6.59
N ALA A 82 7.97 4.08 -7.48
CA ALA A 82 8.38 4.02 -8.88
C ALA A 82 9.90 4.06 -9.05
N PHE A 83 10.59 4.95 -8.33
CA PHE A 83 12.05 5.01 -8.36
C PHE A 83 12.70 3.78 -7.72
N THR A 84 12.16 3.27 -6.61
CA THR A 84 12.70 2.05 -5.99
C THR A 84 12.59 0.84 -6.94
N MET A 85 11.44 0.68 -7.59
CA MET A 85 11.25 -0.41 -8.57
C MET A 85 12.18 -0.24 -9.78
N SER A 86 12.33 1.00 -10.28
CA SER A 86 13.24 1.30 -11.39
C SER A 86 14.71 1.01 -11.03
N ASP A 87 15.12 1.35 -9.82
CA ASP A 87 16.47 1.05 -9.29
C ASP A 87 16.69 -0.47 -9.24
N VAL A 88 15.77 -1.22 -8.64
CA VAL A 88 15.88 -2.69 -8.54
C VAL A 88 15.92 -3.36 -9.92
N LEU A 89 15.10 -2.92 -10.87
CA LEU A 89 15.10 -3.47 -12.23
C LEU A 89 16.42 -3.21 -12.97
N THR A 90 17.05 -2.06 -12.73
CA THR A 90 18.25 -1.63 -13.48
C THR A 90 19.55 -2.12 -12.85
N ARG A 91 19.56 -2.53 -11.57
CA ARG A 91 20.76 -3.03 -10.88
C ARG A 91 21.48 -4.19 -11.59
N GLY A 92 20.73 -5.06 -12.25
CA GLY A 92 21.28 -6.21 -12.98
C GLY A 92 21.83 -5.88 -14.37
N TRP A 93 21.68 -4.64 -14.86
CA TRP A 93 22.10 -4.26 -16.22
C TRP A 93 23.61 -4.06 -16.36
N LEU A 94 24.33 -3.89 -15.24
CA LEU A 94 25.78 -3.76 -15.25
C LEU A 94 26.41 -5.16 -15.25
N THR A 95 26.98 -5.56 -16.39
CA THR A 95 27.89 -6.71 -16.46
C THR A 95 29.09 -6.45 -15.56
N MET A 96 29.34 -7.31 -14.57
CA MET A 96 30.54 -7.22 -13.73
C MET A 96 31.78 -7.16 -14.64
N PRO A 97 32.70 -6.19 -14.45
CA PRO A 97 33.92 -6.14 -15.26
C PRO A 97 34.69 -7.45 -15.12
N ALA A 98 35.11 -8.06 -16.22
CA ALA A 98 35.75 -9.38 -16.22
C ALA A 98 37.02 -9.47 -15.32
N GLY A 99 37.60 -8.34 -14.94
CA GLY A 99 38.79 -8.27 -14.08
C GLY A 99 38.60 -8.70 -12.62
N TRP A 100 37.37 -8.68 -12.09
CA TRP A 100 37.10 -9.09 -10.69
C TRP A 100 36.75 -10.58 -10.59
N SER A 101 36.21 -11.18 -11.66
CA SER A 101 35.86 -12.61 -11.74
C SER A 101 37.08 -13.51 -11.89
N ALA A 102 38.19 -12.98 -12.44
CA ALA A 102 39.44 -13.71 -12.63
C ALA A 102 40.39 -13.64 -11.42
N ALA A 103 40.13 -12.76 -10.45
CA ALA A 103 41.00 -12.53 -9.29
C ALA A 103 40.58 -13.33 -8.03
N ALA A 104 39.48 -14.09 -8.09
CA ALA A 104 39.07 -14.95 -6.99
C ALA A 104 40.07 -16.11 -6.83
N PRO A 105 40.73 -16.26 -5.66
CA PRO A 105 41.63 -17.40 -5.43
C PRO A 105 40.85 -18.71 -5.58
N PRO A 106 41.46 -19.77 -6.16
CA PRO A 106 40.80 -21.07 -6.27
C PRO A 106 40.36 -21.53 -4.88
N GLN A 107 39.07 -21.79 -4.73
CA GLN A 107 38.49 -22.36 -3.52
C GLN A 107 39.02 -23.80 -3.37
N PRO A 108 39.43 -24.23 -2.16
CA PRO A 108 39.94 -25.58 -1.91
C PRO A 108 38.88 -26.67 -2.08
#